data_AF-A0A7V8WQ23-F1
#
_entry.id   AF-A0A7V8WQ23-F1
#
_cell.length_a   1.000
_cell.length_b   1.000
_cell.length_c   1.000
_cell.angle_alpha   90.00
_cell.angle_beta   90.00
_cell.angle_gamma   90.00
#
_symmetry.space_group_name_H-M   'P 1'
#
loop_
_entity.id
_entity.type
_entity.pdbx_description
1 polymer ?
#
loop_
_entity_poly.entity_id
_entity_poly.type
_entity_poly.pdbx_seq_one_letter_code
_entity_poly.pdbx_strand_id
1 'polypeptide(L)'
;MQPLVDALRAAFASAMASGEIDVTHDAEADEVEVQADDWTLYIAGWPPTAAWFALDDDPVSDAEQREALRVALSRGGLAALRDADARLDGALATTLAASGDPLSMTLASRLRE
;
A
#
# COMPACT_ATOMS: atom_id res chain seq x y z
N MET A 1 -2.52 -8.42 14.11
CA MET A 1 -1.97 -7.25 13.38
C MET A 1 -0.47 -6.97 13.53
N GLN A 2 0.18 -7.22 14.67
CA GLN A 2 1.56 -6.75 14.92
C GLN A 2 2.60 -7.03 13.80
N PRO A 3 2.66 -8.24 13.19
CA PRO A 3 3.65 -8.49 12.14
C PRO A 3 3.45 -7.62 10.89
N LEU A 4 2.20 -7.27 10.55
CA LEU A 4 1.90 -6.34 9.46
C LEU A 4 2.47 -4.96 9.75
N VAL A 5 2.15 -4.43 10.93
CA VAL A 5 2.56 -3.09 11.36
C VAL A 5 4.08 -3.00 11.41
N ASP A 6 4.75 -4.02 11.95
CA ASP A 6 6.21 -4.05 12.03
C ASP A 6 6.87 -4.10 10.64
N ALA A 7 6.32 -4.88 9.71
CA ALA A 7 6.82 -4.95 8.34
C ALA A 7 6.66 -3.62 7.61
N LEU A 8 5.48 -2.98 7.71
CA LEU A 8 5.22 -1.68 7.09
C LEU A 8 6.11 -0.60 7.67
N ARG A 9 6.23 -0.52 9.00
CA ARG A 9 7.11 0.47 9.65
C ARG A 9 8.58 0.26 9.29
N ALA A 10 9.04 -0.99 9.18
CA ALA A 10 10.39 -1.28 8.74
C ALA A 10 10.63 -0.85 7.28
N ALA A 11 9.68 -1.15 6.39
CA ALA A 11 9.80 -0.82 4.97
C ALA A 11 9.73 0.70 4.71
N PHE A 12 8.91 1.42 5.48
CA PHE A 12 8.71 2.87 5.34
C PHE A 12 9.55 3.71 6.32
N ALA A 13 10.49 3.12 7.07
CA ALA A 13 11.22 3.80 8.14
C ALA A 13 11.84 5.15 7.73
N SER A 14 12.43 5.23 6.53
CA SER A 14 13.03 6.48 6.03
C SER A 14 11.97 7.53 5.68
N ALA A 15 10.84 7.14 5.09
CA ALA A 15 9.75 8.04 4.70
C ALA A 15 8.97 8.53 5.93
N MET A 16 8.83 7.68 6.95
CA MET A 16 8.30 8.09 8.25
C MET A 16 9.22 9.08 8.96
N ALA A 17 10.54 8.88 8.89
CA ALA A 17 11.51 9.80 9.49
C ALA A 17 11.54 11.18 8.81
N SER A 18 11.24 11.26 7.51
CA SER A 18 11.09 12.53 6.78
C SER A 18 9.70 13.15 6.94
N GLY A 19 8.73 12.42 7.50
CA GLY A 19 7.33 12.85 7.61
C GLY A 19 6.55 12.79 6.29
N GLU A 20 7.06 12.05 5.29
CA GLU A 20 6.37 11.84 4.00
C GLU A 20 5.31 10.74 4.07
N ILE A 21 5.42 9.85 5.06
CA ILE A 21 4.51 8.72 5.25
C ILE A 21 4.17 8.56 6.73
N ASP A 22 2.90 8.30 7.02
CA ASP A 22 2.43 7.86 8.32
C ASP A 22 1.89 6.42 8.25
N VAL A 23 2.19 5.62 9.28
CA VAL A 23 1.65 4.26 9.45
C VAL A 23 0.81 4.21 10.72
N THR A 24 -0.51 4.18 10.56
CA THR A 24 -1.49 4.15 11.64
C THR A 24 -2.07 2.74 11.80
N HIS A 25 -2.43 2.38 13.04
CA HIS A 25 -3.02 1.08 13.34
C HIS A 25 -4.18 1.29 14.31
N ASP A 26 -5.38 0.91 13.86
CA ASP A 26 -6.56 0.79 14.70
C ASP A 26 -6.67 -0.64 15.22
N ALA A 27 -6.36 -0.81 16.51
CA ALA A 27 -6.38 -2.12 17.15
C ALA A 27 -7.80 -2.62 17.47
N GLU A 28 -8.81 -1.75 17.52
CA GLU A 28 -10.20 -2.14 17.75
C GLU A 28 -10.84 -2.65 16.46
N ALA A 29 -10.52 -2.02 15.33
CA ALA A 29 -10.99 -2.42 14.01
C ALA A 29 -10.14 -3.52 13.33
N ASP A 30 -8.92 -3.77 13.82
CA ASP A 30 -7.91 -4.64 13.18
C ASP A 30 -7.55 -4.12 11.77
N GLU A 31 -7.29 -2.81 11.69
CA GLU A 31 -7.04 -2.06 10.45
C GLU A 31 -5.72 -1.30 10.52
N VAL A 32 -5.01 -1.22 9.40
CA VAL A 32 -3.75 -0.50 9.26
C VAL A 32 -3.79 0.35 8.01
N GLU A 33 -3.34 1.59 8.11
CA GLU A 33 -3.22 2.49 6.98
C GLU A 33 -1.78 2.97 6.82
N VAL A 34 -1.35 3.08 5.56
CA VAL A 34 -0.15 3.81 5.16
C VAL A 34 -0.62 5.01 4.37
N GLN A 35 -0.37 6.21 4.90
CA GLN A 35 -0.85 7.47 4.34
C GLN A 35 0.33 8.29 3.84
N ALA A 36 0.22 8.79 2.62
CA ALA A 36 1.11 9.78 2.02
C ALA A 36 0.31 11.05 1.70
N ASP A 37 0.99 12.07 1.16
CA ASP A 37 0.34 13.31 0.72
C ASP A 37 -0.72 13.10 -0.36
N ASP A 38 -0.55 12.10 -1.26
CA ASP A 38 -1.36 11.92 -2.47
C ASP A 38 -1.94 10.50 -2.63
N TRP A 39 -1.73 9.63 -1.65
CA TRP A 39 -2.29 8.28 -1.65
C TRP A 39 -2.47 7.69 -0.25
N THR A 40 -3.37 6.71 -0.15
CA THR A 40 -3.56 5.89 1.03
C THR A 40 -3.62 4.41 0.65
N LEU A 41 -2.88 3.58 1.38
CA LEU A 41 -3.03 2.13 1.37
C LEU A 41 -3.73 1.70 2.66
N TYR A 42 -4.89 1.08 2.51
CA TYR A 42 -5.64 0.50 3.61
C TYR A 42 -5.49 -1.02 3.62
N ILE A 43 -5.38 -1.62 4.81
CA ILE A 43 -5.29 -3.06 5.01
C ILE A 43 -6.10 -3.46 6.26
N ALA A 44 -6.94 -4.49 6.13
CA ALA A 44 -7.73 -5.05 7.24
C ALA A 44 -7.41 -6.52 7.48
N GLY A 45 -7.34 -6.90 8.76
CA GLY A 45 -7.07 -8.27 9.20
C GLY A 45 -5.59 -8.65 9.19
N TRP A 46 -5.21 -9.59 10.06
CA TRP A 46 -3.93 -10.29 9.96
C TRP A 46 -4.07 -11.81 10.13
N PRO A 47 -3.79 -12.63 9.11
CA PRO A 47 -3.34 -12.27 7.75
C PRO A 47 -4.30 -11.30 7.02
N PRO A 48 -3.83 -10.52 6.03
CA PRO A 48 -4.67 -9.54 5.35
C PRO A 48 -5.89 -10.20 4.71
N THR A 49 -7.07 -9.67 4.99
CA THR A 49 -8.35 -10.15 4.48
C THR A 49 -8.96 -9.20 3.45
N ALA A 50 -8.62 -7.91 3.55
CA ALA A 50 -8.95 -6.90 2.57
C ALA A 50 -7.81 -5.88 2.50
N ALA A 51 -7.59 -5.32 1.31
CA ALA A 51 -6.67 -4.23 1.08
C ALA A 51 -7.13 -3.44 -0.14
N TRP A 52 -6.98 -2.12 -0.11
CA TRP A 52 -7.23 -1.26 -1.26
C TRP A 52 -6.27 -0.07 -1.23
N PHE A 53 -6.02 0.47 -2.41
CA PHE A 53 -5.17 1.64 -2.63
C PHE A 53 -6.02 2.74 -3.24
N ALA A 54 -5.96 3.93 -2.64
CA ALA A 54 -6.58 5.12 -3.18
C ALA A 54 -5.52 6.16 -3.52
N LEU A 55 -5.76 6.87 -4.62
CA LEU A 55 -5.12 8.13 -4.95
C LEU A 55 -6.13 9.24 -4.61
N ASP A 56 -5.62 10.43 -4.31
CA ASP A 56 -6.48 11.61 -4.12
C ASP A 56 -7.22 12.00 -5.40
N ASP A 57 -6.55 11.81 -6.54
CA ASP A 57 -7.15 11.93 -7.86
C ASP A 57 -7.84 10.62 -8.26
N ASP A 58 -8.92 10.70 -9.05
CA ASP A 58 -9.71 9.55 -9.52
C ASP A 58 -9.43 9.24 -11.01
N PRO A 59 -8.35 8.50 -11.33
CA PRO A 59 -8.02 8.13 -12.70
C PRO A 59 -8.97 7.06 -13.25
N VAL A 60 -9.70 7.41 -14.32
CA VAL A 60 -10.78 6.57 -14.86
C VAL A 60 -10.33 5.55 -15.91
N SER A 61 -9.14 5.70 -16.49
CA SER A 61 -8.59 4.76 -17.47
C SER A 61 -7.32 4.04 -16.99
N ASP A 62 -7.08 2.83 -17.51
CA ASP A 62 -5.88 2.04 -17.19
C ASP A 62 -4.55 2.78 -17.45
N ALA A 63 -4.53 3.67 -18.45
CA ALA A 63 -3.35 4.47 -18.77
C ALA A 63 -3.13 5.58 -17.73
N GLU A 64 -4.20 6.26 -17.32
CA GLU A 64 -4.16 7.26 -16.27
C GLU A 64 -3.80 6.64 -14.92
N GLN A 65 -4.37 5.46 -14.58
CA GLN A 65 -4.04 4.75 -13.35
C GLN A 65 -2.56 4.38 -13.27
N ARG A 66 -1.98 3.85 -14.36
CA ARG A 66 -0.56 3.50 -14.41
C ARG A 66 0.35 4.71 -14.25
N GLU A 67 -0.02 5.83 -14.88
CA GLU A 67 0.73 7.08 -14.78
C GLU A 67 0.59 7.71 -13.40
N ALA A 68 -0.62 7.80 -12.85
CA ALA A 68 -0.87 8.33 -11.51
C ALA A 68 -0.13 7.51 -10.44
N LEU A 69 -0.19 6.18 -10.50
CA LEU A 69 0.62 5.31 -9.63
C LEU A 69 2.13 5.54 -9.81
N ARG A 70 2.59 5.81 -11.04
CA ARG A 70 4.02 6.08 -11.30
C ARG A 70 4.45 7.38 -10.64
N VAL A 71 3.61 8.41 -10.69
CA VAL A 71 3.87 9.73 -10.11
C VAL A 71 3.82 9.64 -8.58
N ALA A 72 2.73 9.12 -8.02
CA ALA A 72 2.51 9.02 -6.58
C ALA A 72 3.60 8.20 -5.87
N LEU A 73 4.03 7.11 -6.49
CA LEU A 73 5.04 6.20 -5.90
C LEU A 73 6.49 6.52 -6.31
N SER A 74 6.74 7.67 -6.96
CA SER A 74 8.05 8.02 -7.56
C SER A 74 9.18 8.23 -6.54
N ARG A 75 8.87 8.60 -5.29
CA ARG A 75 9.85 8.83 -4.21
C ARG A 75 10.22 7.58 -3.41
N GLY A 76 10.25 6.42 -4.06
CA GLY A 76 10.59 5.16 -3.39
C GLY A 76 9.41 4.51 -2.65
N GLY A 77 8.21 5.09 -2.70
CA GLY A 77 6.99 4.47 -2.18
C GLY A 77 6.77 3.07 -2.77
N LEU A 78 6.97 2.89 -4.08
CA LEU A 78 6.87 1.56 -4.70
C LEU A 78 7.94 0.58 -4.19
N ALA A 79 9.16 1.07 -3.96
CA ALA A 79 10.23 0.23 -3.42
C ALA A 79 9.96 -0.20 -1.98
N ALA A 80 9.45 0.71 -1.15
CA ALA A 80 9.00 0.41 0.21
C ALA A 80 7.81 -0.56 0.22
N LEU A 81 6.82 -0.37 -0.65
CA LEU A 81 5.70 -1.31 -0.78
C LEU A 81 6.16 -2.71 -1.21
N ARG A 82 7.13 -2.81 -2.12
CA ARG A 82 7.74 -4.09 -2.51
C ARG A 82 8.52 -4.73 -1.36
N ASP A 83 9.28 -3.95 -0.59
CA ASP A 83 9.97 -4.46 0.61
C ASP A 83 8.97 -4.95 1.66
N ALA A 84 7.88 -4.20 1.88
CA ALA A 84 6.80 -4.62 2.76
C ALA A 84 6.14 -5.91 2.27
N ASP A 85 5.77 -6.00 0.99
CA ASP A 85 5.15 -7.21 0.42
C ASP A 85 6.09 -8.43 0.52
N ALA A 86 7.38 -8.25 0.28
CA ALA A 86 8.38 -9.31 0.44
C ALA A 86 8.50 -9.81 1.89
N ARG A 87 8.46 -8.90 2.89
CA ARG A 87 8.45 -9.26 4.33
C ARG A 87 7.18 -9.98 4.76
N LEU A 88 6.10 -9.81 3.99
CA LEU A 88 4.78 -10.39 4.23
C LEU A 88 4.51 -11.59 3.31
N ASP A 89 5.55 -12.16 2.69
CA ASP A 89 5.47 -13.32 1.79
C ASP A 89 4.46 -13.14 0.64
N GLY A 90 4.34 -11.92 0.10
CA GLY A 90 3.43 -11.61 -1.01
C GLY A 90 1.96 -11.43 -0.61
N ALA A 91 1.66 -11.36 0.69
CA ALA A 91 0.29 -11.25 1.18
C ALA A 91 -0.38 -9.93 0.76
N LEU A 92 0.38 -8.82 0.66
CA LEU A 92 -0.16 -7.52 0.27
C LEU A 92 -0.58 -7.54 -1.20
N ALA A 93 0.31 -7.95 -2.11
CA ALA A 93 0.00 -8.05 -3.53
C ALA A 93 -1.14 -9.04 -3.80
N THR A 94 -1.19 -10.15 -3.04
CA THR A 94 -2.29 -11.12 -3.13
C THR A 94 -3.63 -10.52 -2.74
N THR A 95 -3.67 -9.76 -1.65
CA THR A 95 -4.91 -9.18 -1.13
C THR A 95 -5.40 -8.03 -2.01
N LEU A 96 -4.49 -7.17 -2.47
CA LEU A 96 -4.81 -6.10 -3.43
C LEU A 96 -5.35 -6.64 -4.75
N ALA A 97 -4.80 -7.75 -5.26
CA ALA A 97 -5.30 -8.40 -6.48
C ALA A 97 -6.73 -8.97 -6.31
N ALA A 98 -7.13 -9.29 -5.07
CA ALA A 98 -8.46 -9.82 -4.75
C ALA A 98 -9.49 -8.73 -4.39
N SER A 99 -9.09 -7.45 -4.32
CA SER A 99 -9.94 -6.33 -3.87
C SER A 99 -11.14 -6.05 -4.78
N GLY A 100 -11.04 -6.37 -6.07
CA GLY A 100 -12.03 -5.99 -7.09
C GLY A 100 -11.94 -4.53 -7.55
N ASP A 101 -11.01 -3.74 -6.99
CA ASP A 101 -10.75 -2.35 -7.37
C ASP A 101 -9.66 -2.28 -8.46
N PRO A 102 -9.91 -1.67 -9.63
CA PRO A 102 -8.94 -1.62 -10.74
C PRO A 102 -7.58 -1.01 -10.38
N LEU A 103 -7.57 0.06 -9.57
CA LEU A 103 -6.35 0.74 -9.17
C LEU A 103 -5.51 -0.16 -8.25
N SER A 104 -6.15 -0.80 -7.27
CA SER A 104 -5.54 -1.76 -6.34
C SER A 104 -4.99 -2.98 -7.07
N MET A 105 -5.73 -3.52 -8.04
CA MET A 105 -5.28 -4.62 -8.90
C MET A 105 -4.09 -4.21 -9.79
N THR A 106 -4.06 -2.96 -10.26
CA THR A 106 -2.93 -2.42 -11.02
C THR A 106 -1.69 -2.31 -10.13
N LEU A 107 -1.81 -1.78 -8.91
CA LEU A 107 -0.72 -1.76 -7.93
C LEU A 107 -0.22 -3.18 -7.61
N ALA A 108 -1.13 -4.12 -7.35
CA ALA A 108 -0.78 -5.52 -7.08
C ALA A 108 0.10 -6.14 -8.16
N SER A 109 -0.17 -5.80 -9.43
CA SER A 109 0.63 -6.27 -10.57
C SER A 109 2.04 -5.68 -10.52
N ARG A 110 2.18 -4.40 -10.17
CA ARG A 110 3.49 -3.72 -10.05
C ARG A 110 4.31 -4.22 -8.87
N LEU A 111 3.68 -4.67 -7.78
CA LEU A 111 4.42 -5.25 -6.65
C LEU A 111 5.12 -6.57 -7.02
N ARG A 112 4.63 -7.27 -8.05
CA ARG A 112 5.14 -8.58 -8.50
C ARG A 112 6.16 -8.50 -9.65
N GLU A 113 6.46 -7.31 -10.14
CA GLU A 113 7.53 -7.03 -11.12
C GLU A 113 8.90 -6.95 -10.45
#